data_AF-A0A1C6AHC6-F1
#
_entry.id   AF-A0A1C6AHC6-F1
#
_cell.length_a   1.000
_cell.length_b   1.000
_cell.length_c   1.000
_cell.angle_alpha   90.00
_cell.angle_beta   90.00
_cell.angle_gamma   90.00
#
_symmetry.space_group_name_H-M   'P 1'
#
loop_
_entity.id
_entity.type
_entity.pdbx_description
1 polymer ?
#
loop_
_entity_poly.entity_id
_entity_poly.type
_entity_poly.pdbx_seq_one_letter_code
_entity_poly.pdbx_strand_id
1 'polypeptide(L)'
;MNAKKFSDAMSELDTKYVDEALNYKKKAKKPGWVKWGAMAACFAVIAVLGVGVFQNGLFGNKTDIATLDNGNEIIFVKSETAGSSIDIDGTITTRQLTETEAASLFPNLTVTAHAVFRVDDTVSDSNKELIGFEGKIENAKVVISTTDIALLDTKIVGSEESSEVNGTSVTAGYFVTDRNSVGEQNVIYYATFKLGDSTVYVENAGAKTESESVKNDLATIIQELINNGALDLSSFNG
;
A
#
# COMPACT_ATOMS: atom_id res chain seq x y z
N MET A 1 -39.00 -15.59 35.76
CA MET A 1 -37.83 -15.36 36.65
C MET A 1 -37.63 -13.86 36.79
N ASN A 2 -37.34 -13.42 38.02
CA ASN A 2 -37.54 -12.05 38.49
C ASN A 2 -36.34 -11.14 38.10
N ALA A 3 -36.61 -10.01 37.42
CA ALA A 3 -35.61 -9.04 36.94
C ALA A 3 -34.72 -8.44 38.04
N LYS A 4 -35.08 -8.64 39.32
CA LYS A 4 -34.28 -8.22 40.48
C LYS A 4 -32.92 -8.92 40.58
N LYS A 5 -32.80 -10.19 40.17
CA LYS A 5 -31.52 -10.94 40.30
C LYS A 5 -30.43 -10.49 39.33
N PHE A 6 -30.79 -9.86 38.21
CA PHE A 6 -29.83 -9.31 37.25
C PHE A 6 -29.37 -7.89 37.63
N SER A 7 -30.25 -7.09 38.23
CA SER A 7 -29.91 -5.75 38.72
C SER A 7 -28.95 -5.80 39.92
N ASP A 8 -29.15 -6.74 40.85
CA ASP A 8 -28.29 -6.87 42.03
C ASP A 8 -26.88 -7.35 41.66
N ALA A 9 -26.73 -8.16 40.60
CA ALA A 9 -25.41 -8.63 40.13
C ALA A 9 -24.61 -7.58 39.34
N MET A 10 -25.27 -6.53 38.82
CA MET A 10 -24.61 -5.46 38.04
C MET A 10 -24.24 -4.25 38.92
N SER A 11 -24.86 -4.11 40.10
CA SER A 11 -24.58 -3.02 41.04
C SER A 11 -23.34 -3.27 41.92
N GLU A 12 -22.81 -4.50 41.95
CA GLU A 12 -21.70 -4.89 42.84
C GLU A 12 -20.32 -4.87 42.15
N LEU A 13 -20.24 -4.48 40.87
CA LEU A 13 -19.01 -4.63 40.09
C LEU A 13 -18.24 -3.35 39.70
N ASP A 14 -18.64 -2.14 40.10
CA ASP A 14 -17.84 -0.98 39.64
C ASP A 14 -17.72 0.21 40.59
N THR A 15 -17.46 -0.05 41.87
CA THR A 15 -16.86 0.96 42.77
C THR A 15 -15.44 0.62 43.20
N LYS A 16 -14.97 -0.62 42.99
CA LYS A 16 -13.60 -1.04 43.30
C LYS A 16 -12.61 -0.82 42.15
N TYR A 17 -13.06 -0.72 40.90
CA TYR A 17 -12.19 -0.45 39.74
C TYR A 17 -12.13 1.04 39.36
N VAL A 18 -13.12 1.84 39.77
CA VAL A 18 -13.13 3.30 39.52
C VAL A 18 -12.11 4.04 40.40
N ASP A 19 -11.91 3.60 41.65
CA ASP A 19 -10.93 4.23 42.56
C ASP A 19 -9.46 3.86 42.24
N GLU A 20 -9.23 2.74 41.53
CA GLU A 20 -7.90 2.32 41.12
C GLU A 20 -7.41 3.06 39.84
N ALA A 21 -8.35 3.59 39.04
CA ALA A 21 -8.04 4.43 37.87
C ALA A 21 -7.75 5.90 38.22
N LEU A 22 -8.19 6.40 39.38
CA LEU A 22 -8.01 7.80 39.79
C LEU A 22 -6.71 8.08 40.56
N ASN A 23 -6.04 7.05 41.09
CA ASN A 23 -4.82 7.22 41.90
C ASN A 23 -3.49 7.02 41.15
N TYR A 24 -3.50 6.74 39.83
CA TYR A 24 -2.27 6.61 39.04
C TYR A 24 -1.88 7.88 38.29
N LYS A 25 -1.95 9.05 38.94
CA LYS A 25 -1.20 10.24 38.51
C LYS A 25 -0.64 11.00 39.72
N LYS A 26 0.63 10.73 40.03
CA LYS A 26 1.74 11.72 40.03
C LYS A 26 2.95 11.17 40.79
N LYS A 27 4.00 10.81 40.04
CA LYS A 27 5.37 11.15 40.44
C LYS A 27 6.00 11.93 39.30
N ALA A 28 6.19 13.22 39.54
CA ALA A 28 6.90 14.12 38.67
C ALA A 28 8.36 13.66 38.49
N LYS A 29 8.79 13.49 37.24
CA LYS A 29 10.19 13.55 36.85
C LYS A 29 10.34 14.58 35.73
N LYS A 30 11.43 15.34 35.86
CA LYS A 30 11.82 16.62 35.25
C LYS A 30 11.63 16.72 33.72
N PRO A 31 11.48 17.94 33.15
CA PRO A 31 11.35 18.12 31.71
C PRO A 31 12.72 17.93 31.04
N GLY A 32 12.90 16.78 30.40
CA GLY A 32 13.99 16.55 29.44
C GLY A 32 13.60 17.18 28.11
N TRP A 33 13.95 18.45 27.95
CA TRP A 33 13.94 19.17 26.68
C TRP A 33 14.97 18.52 25.71
N VAL A 34 14.64 18.54 24.42
CA VAL A 34 15.43 18.06 23.26
C VAL A 34 15.44 16.54 23.04
N LYS A 35 14.63 16.10 22.05
CA LYS A 35 15.01 15.13 20.99
C LYS A 35 13.86 14.74 20.03
N TRP A 36 12.85 15.59 19.85
CA TRP A 36 11.80 15.40 18.81
C TRP A 36 11.71 16.57 17.82
N GLY A 37 12.70 17.47 17.83
CA GLY A 37 12.72 18.65 16.95
C GLY A 37 13.18 18.39 15.51
N ALA A 38 13.55 17.15 15.17
CA ALA A 38 14.10 16.82 13.84
C ALA A 38 13.09 16.10 12.92
N MET A 39 11.95 15.63 13.43
CA MET A 39 10.99 14.86 12.62
C MET A 39 9.69 15.63 12.31
N ALA A 40 9.58 16.88 12.77
CA ALA A 40 8.48 17.79 12.44
C ALA A 40 8.95 19.07 11.70
N ALA A 41 10.26 19.25 11.52
CA ALA A 41 10.81 20.43 10.83
C ALA A 41 10.90 20.25 9.30
N CYS A 42 10.80 19.02 8.77
CA CYS A 42 10.77 18.78 7.32
C CYS A 42 9.40 19.04 6.66
N PHE A 43 8.32 19.21 7.43
CA PHE A 43 7.01 19.59 6.85
C PHE A 43 6.81 21.10 6.71
N ALA A 44 7.62 21.93 7.36
CA ALA A 44 7.45 23.39 7.33
C ALA A 44 8.24 24.08 6.21
N VAL A 45 9.28 23.45 5.64
CA VAL A 45 10.12 24.05 4.59
C VAL A 45 9.58 23.78 3.18
N ILE A 46 8.84 22.69 2.98
CA ILE A 46 8.16 22.41 1.69
C ILE A 46 7.01 23.41 1.45
N ALA A 47 6.42 23.96 2.52
CA ALA A 47 5.34 24.94 2.43
C ALA A 47 5.77 26.34 1.91
N VAL A 48 7.06 26.62 1.70
CA VAL A 48 7.52 27.96 1.25
C VAL A 48 8.17 27.95 -0.14
N LEU A 49 8.61 26.79 -0.66
CA LEU A 49 9.14 26.69 -2.03
C LEU A 49 8.21 25.97 -3.02
N GLY A 50 7.18 25.27 -2.54
CA GLY A 50 6.21 24.54 -3.37
C GLY A 50 4.90 25.28 -3.70
N VAL A 51 4.72 26.53 -3.28
CA VAL A 51 3.44 27.27 -3.47
C VAL A 51 3.41 28.07 -4.79
N GLY A 52 4.30 27.75 -5.74
CA GLY A 52 4.69 28.68 -6.79
C GLY A 52 4.18 28.46 -8.22
N VAL A 53 3.96 27.23 -8.71
CA VAL A 53 3.75 27.06 -10.17
C VAL A 53 2.91 25.89 -10.71
N PHE A 54 2.23 25.08 -9.90
CA PHE A 54 1.35 24.02 -10.45
C PHE A 54 -0.01 23.90 -9.77
N GLN A 55 -0.67 25.03 -9.53
CA GLN A 55 -2.12 25.03 -9.29
C GLN A 55 -2.87 25.69 -10.45
N ASN A 56 -3.63 24.85 -11.16
CA ASN A 56 -4.93 25.14 -11.77
C ASN A 56 -5.01 26.08 -13.00
N GLY A 57 -4.48 25.66 -14.16
CA GLY A 57 -4.68 26.45 -15.38
C GLY A 57 -4.97 25.75 -16.71
N LEU A 58 -4.55 24.49 -16.94
CA LEU A 58 -4.59 23.94 -18.31
C LEU A 58 -5.04 22.48 -18.44
N PHE A 59 -5.06 21.71 -17.35
CA PHE A 59 -5.52 20.32 -17.32
C PHE A 59 -6.67 20.24 -16.30
N GLY A 60 -7.90 20.03 -16.76
CA GLY A 60 -9.07 19.93 -15.86
C GLY A 60 -8.91 18.77 -14.85
N ASN A 61 -9.65 18.81 -13.73
CA ASN A 61 -9.74 17.90 -12.55
C ASN A 61 -9.54 16.37 -12.75
N LYS A 62 -8.52 15.94 -13.47
CA LYS A 62 -8.29 14.55 -13.92
C LYS A 62 -6.93 14.04 -13.47
N THR A 63 -6.08 14.87 -12.90
CA THR A 63 -4.75 14.46 -12.43
C THR A 63 -4.59 14.83 -10.97
N ASP A 64 -3.95 13.96 -10.22
CA ASP A 64 -3.50 14.18 -8.85
C ASP A 64 -2.01 13.89 -8.79
N ILE A 65 -1.24 14.66 -8.02
CA ILE A 65 0.23 14.61 -8.05
C ILE A 65 0.75 14.35 -6.65
N ALA A 66 1.69 13.41 -6.54
CA ALA A 66 2.50 13.21 -5.34
C ALA A 66 3.94 13.64 -5.63
N THR A 67 4.48 14.54 -4.81
CA THR A 67 5.89 14.95 -4.87
C THR A 67 6.69 14.15 -3.85
N LEU A 68 7.70 13.44 -4.32
CA LEU A 68 8.59 12.61 -3.51
C LEU A 68 9.71 13.44 -2.86
N ASP A 69 10.37 12.88 -1.85
CA ASP A 69 11.44 13.57 -1.10
C ASP A 69 12.65 13.97 -1.96
N ASN A 70 12.89 13.25 -3.05
CA ASN A 70 13.94 13.56 -4.04
C ASN A 70 13.52 14.62 -5.08
N GLY A 71 12.28 15.13 -4.99
CA GLY A 71 11.70 16.10 -5.91
C GLY A 71 11.10 15.51 -7.19
N ASN A 72 11.13 14.18 -7.39
CA ASN A 72 10.36 13.54 -8.46
C ASN A 72 8.87 13.62 -8.17
N GLU A 73 8.06 13.58 -9.22
CA GLU A 73 6.60 13.63 -9.12
C GLU A 73 6.01 12.37 -9.73
N ILE A 74 5.01 11.80 -9.06
CA ILE A 74 4.16 10.75 -9.63
C ILE A 74 2.82 11.38 -10.02
N ILE A 75 2.48 11.26 -11.29
CA ILE A 75 1.24 11.80 -11.86
C ILE A 75 0.19 10.68 -11.88
N PHE A 76 -0.85 10.81 -11.07
CA PHE A 76 -1.98 9.89 -11.02
C PHE A 76 -3.11 10.42 -11.90
N VAL A 77 -3.37 9.74 -13.02
CA VAL A 77 -4.48 10.09 -13.92
C VAL A 77 -5.77 9.39 -13.49
N LYS A 78 -6.84 10.17 -13.41
CA LYS A 78 -8.17 9.68 -13.12
C LYS A 78 -8.60 8.69 -14.21
N SER A 79 -8.92 7.48 -13.77
CA SER A 79 -9.21 6.34 -14.62
C SER A 79 -10.55 5.71 -14.28
N GLU A 80 -11.00 4.80 -15.13
CA GLU A 80 -12.12 3.90 -14.85
C GLU A 80 -11.59 2.46 -14.80
N THR A 81 -12.16 1.63 -13.93
CA THR A 81 -11.80 0.20 -13.90
C THR A 81 -12.78 -0.61 -14.70
N ALA A 82 -12.27 -1.55 -15.49
CA ALA A 82 -13.07 -2.61 -16.07
C ALA A 82 -12.61 -3.94 -15.46
N GLY A 83 -13.56 -4.67 -14.86
CA GLY A 83 -13.29 -6.04 -14.46
C GLY A 83 -12.90 -6.87 -15.67
N SER A 84 -11.85 -7.66 -15.54
CA SER A 84 -11.50 -8.70 -16.50
C SER A 84 -11.44 -10.05 -15.79
N SER A 85 -11.49 -11.12 -16.57
CA SER A 85 -11.16 -12.45 -16.09
C SER A 85 -9.72 -12.74 -16.48
N ILE A 86 -8.90 -13.16 -15.52
CA ILE A 86 -7.67 -13.88 -15.84
C ILE A 86 -8.03 -15.34 -16.09
N ASP A 87 -7.50 -15.87 -17.18
CA ASP A 87 -7.33 -17.30 -17.36
C ASP A 87 -5.83 -17.59 -17.39
N ILE A 88 -5.34 -18.41 -16.46
CA ILE A 88 -3.96 -18.89 -16.47
C ILE A 88 -4.01 -20.39 -16.74
N ASP A 89 -3.36 -20.81 -17.81
CA ASP A 89 -3.15 -22.21 -18.10
C ASP A 89 -2.33 -22.88 -16.97
N GLY A 90 -2.80 -24.04 -16.53
CA GLY A 90 -2.17 -24.89 -15.51
C GLY A 90 -2.65 -24.61 -14.08
N THR A 91 -2.18 -25.44 -13.14
CA THR A 91 -2.55 -25.30 -11.72
C THR A 91 -1.71 -24.22 -11.05
N ILE A 92 -2.36 -23.26 -10.39
CA ILE A 92 -1.69 -22.24 -9.56
C ILE A 92 -1.55 -22.74 -8.13
N THR A 93 -0.33 -22.64 -7.60
CA THR A 93 -0.04 -22.87 -6.18
C THR A 93 0.68 -21.67 -5.58
N THR A 94 0.42 -21.38 -4.31
CA THR A 94 1.07 -20.28 -3.61
C THR A 94 1.80 -20.77 -2.36
N ARG A 95 2.85 -20.06 -1.97
CA ARG A 95 3.60 -20.30 -0.74
C ARG A 95 3.97 -18.98 -0.10
N GLN A 96 3.68 -18.83 1.19
CA GLN A 96 4.09 -17.64 1.94
C GLN A 96 5.62 -17.49 1.91
N LEU A 97 6.08 -16.25 1.74
CA LEU A 97 7.49 -15.92 1.86
C LEU A 97 7.98 -16.13 3.30
N THR A 98 9.18 -16.67 3.44
CA THR A 98 9.91 -16.64 4.70
C THR A 98 10.37 -15.21 5.01
N GLU A 99 10.70 -14.92 6.28
CA GLU A 99 11.23 -13.60 6.67
C GLU A 99 12.51 -13.25 5.90
N THR A 100 13.39 -14.23 5.67
CA THR A 100 14.62 -14.03 4.89
C THR A 100 14.34 -13.72 3.43
N GLU A 101 13.42 -14.45 2.80
CA GLU A 101 13.02 -14.17 1.40
C GLU A 101 12.37 -12.80 1.27
N ALA A 102 11.47 -12.43 2.18
CA ALA A 102 10.83 -11.13 2.19
C ALA A 102 11.85 -9.99 2.38
N ALA A 103 12.79 -10.13 3.32
CA ALA A 103 13.84 -9.14 3.56
C ALA A 103 14.84 -9.03 2.39
N SER A 104 15.07 -10.13 1.66
CA SER A 104 15.95 -10.15 0.47
C SER A 104 15.29 -9.49 -0.74
N LEU A 105 14.00 -9.75 -0.96
CA LEU A 105 13.24 -9.19 -2.09
C LEU A 105 12.86 -7.72 -1.86
N PHE A 106 12.53 -7.36 -0.62
CA PHE A 106 11.98 -6.05 -0.26
C PHE A 106 12.71 -5.47 0.95
N PRO A 107 14.00 -5.13 0.82
CA PRO A 107 14.74 -4.54 1.92
C PRO A 107 14.06 -3.25 2.40
N ASN A 108 14.07 -3.06 3.72
CA ASN A 108 13.45 -1.92 4.43
C ASN A 108 11.92 -1.81 4.33
N LEU A 109 11.23 -2.77 3.73
CA LEU A 109 9.76 -2.77 3.62
C LEU A 109 9.15 -3.86 4.50
N THR A 110 8.03 -3.53 5.15
CA THR A 110 7.24 -4.53 5.88
C THR A 110 6.31 -5.24 4.92
N VAL A 111 6.64 -6.49 4.56
CA VAL A 111 5.94 -7.24 3.52
C VAL A 111 5.30 -8.51 4.08
N THR A 112 4.07 -8.76 3.67
CA THR A 112 3.42 -10.07 3.78
C THR A 112 2.99 -10.50 2.39
N ALA A 113 3.70 -11.47 1.81
CA ALA A 113 3.47 -11.91 0.44
C ALA A 113 3.59 -13.42 0.29
N HIS A 114 3.05 -13.91 -0.82
CA HIS A 114 3.16 -15.27 -1.29
C HIS A 114 3.89 -15.25 -2.63
N ALA A 115 4.82 -16.19 -2.79
CA ALA A 115 5.30 -16.58 -4.11
C ALA A 115 4.20 -17.38 -4.82
N VAL A 116 3.99 -17.07 -6.10
CA VAL A 116 3.00 -17.67 -6.97
C VAL A 116 3.72 -18.57 -7.97
N PHE A 117 3.32 -19.83 -8.01
CA PHE A 117 3.90 -20.83 -8.89
C PHE A 117 2.85 -21.40 -9.84
N ARG A 118 3.21 -21.53 -11.11
CA ARG A 118 2.49 -22.38 -12.07
C ARG A 118 3.04 -23.80 -11.99
N VAL A 119 2.14 -24.77 -11.94
CA VAL A 119 2.43 -26.20 -12.04
C VAL A 119 1.87 -26.70 -13.36
N ASP A 120 2.72 -27.33 -14.16
CA ASP A 120 2.29 -28.01 -15.39
C ASP A 120 1.62 -29.34 -15.01
N ASP A 121 0.34 -29.48 -15.35
CA ASP A 121 -0.49 -30.65 -15.02
C ASP A 121 -0.02 -31.95 -15.70
N THR A 122 0.97 -31.88 -16.59
CA THR A 122 1.50 -33.03 -17.36
C THR A 122 2.75 -33.67 -16.77
N VAL A 123 3.35 -33.10 -15.72
CA VAL A 123 4.61 -33.57 -15.11
C VAL A 123 4.51 -33.57 -13.58
N SER A 124 5.26 -34.44 -12.91
CA SER A 124 5.28 -34.56 -11.44
C SER A 124 5.51 -33.22 -10.73
N ASP A 125 5.08 -33.11 -9.45
CA ASP A 125 5.19 -31.96 -8.51
C ASP A 125 6.55 -31.23 -8.42
N SER A 126 7.57 -31.71 -9.14
CA SER A 126 8.92 -31.17 -9.25
C SER A 126 9.06 -29.98 -10.20
N ASN A 127 8.13 -29.72 -11.13
CA ASN A 127 8.24 -28.61 -12.08
C ASN A 127 7.31 -27.45 -11.67
N LYS A 128 7.77 -26.62 -10.74
CA LYS A 128 7.10 -25.38 -10.34
C LYS A 128 7.81 -24.20 -10.97
N GLU A 129 7.12 -23.47 -11.84
CA GLU A 129 7.62 -22.22 -12.41
C GLU A 129 7.21 -21.07 -11.48
N LEU A 130 8.16 -20.28 -10.99
CA LEU A 130 7.84 -19.02 -10.29
C LEU A 130 7.32 -18.02 -11.33
N ILE A 131 6.05 -17.64 -11.21
CA ILE A 131 5.41 -16.68 -12.12
C ILE A 131 5.23 -15.30 -11.50
N GLY A 132 5.38 -15.19 -10.17
CA GLY A 132 5.37 -13.91 -9.50
C GLY A 132 5.15 -13.95 -8.00
N PHE A 133 4.71 -12.82 -7.47
CA PHE A 133 4.41 -12.60 -6.06
C PHE A 133 3.11 -11.82 -5.89
N GLU A 134 2.34 -12.13 -4.87
CA GLU A 134 1.16 -11.37 -4.47
C GLU A 134 1.17 -11.13 -2.96
N GLY A 135 0.75 -9.94 -2.52
CA GLY A 135 0.75 -9.64 -1.10
C GLY A 135 0.44 -8.20 -0.76
N LYS A 136 0.97 -7.78 0.38
CA LYS A 136 0.89 -6.41 0.88
C LYS A 136 2.26 -5.89 1.30
N ILE A 137 2.49 -4.63 0.99
CA ILE A 137 3.54 -3.79 1.57
C ILE A 137 2.80 -2.76 2.41
N GLU A 138 2.94 -2.85 3.73
CA GLU A 138 2.12 -2.06 4.65
C GLU A 138 0.61 -2.20 4.34
N ASN A 139 -0.05 -1.12 3.92
CA ASN A 139 -1.47 -1.11 3.55
C ASN A 139 -1.71 -1.33 2.05
N ALA A 140 -0.69 -1.21 1.21
CA ALA A 140 -0.83 -1.33 -0.23
C ALA A 140 -0.80 -2.80 -0.67
N LYS A 141 -1.73 -3.17 -1.55
CA LYS A 141 -1.66 -4.42 -2.31
C LYS A 141 -0.48 -4.33 -3.28
N VAL A 142 0.28 -5.40 -3.39
CA VAL A 142 1.34 -5.55 -4.38
C VAL A 142 1.14 -6.85 -5.17
N VAL A 143 1.32 -6.78 -6.48
CA VAL A 143 1.37 -7.93 -7.38
C VAL A 143 2.55 -7.73 -8.30
N ILE A 144 3.41 -8.73 -8.39
CA ILE A 144 4.62 -8.68 -9.22
C ILE A 144 4.62 -9.90 -10.12
N SER A 145 4.60 -9.68 -11.43
CA SER A 145 4.82 -10.74 -12.41
C SER A 145 6.32 -10.82 -12.72
N THR A 146 6.91 -12.01 -12.58
CA THR A 146 8.32 -12.28 -12.95
C THR A 146 8.44 -12.81 -14.39
N THR A 147 7.32 -13.05 -15.04
CA THR A 147 7.18 -13.50 -16.43
C THR A 147 6.23 -12.58 -17.19
N ASP A 148 5.90 -12.93 -18.44
CA ASP A 148 4.86 -12.25 -19.24
C ASP A 148 3.42 -12.63 -18.85
N ILE A 149 3.25 -13.50 -17.85
CA ILE A 149 1.95 -13.95 -17.36
C ILE A 149 1.32 -12.85 -16.50
N ALA A 150 0.14 -12.39 -16.88
CA ALA A 150 -0.63 -11.44 -16.09
C ALA A 150 -1.19 -12.10 -14.83
N LEU A 151 -0.89 -11.51 -13.67
CA LEU A 151 -1.41 -11.93 -12.36
C LEU A 151 -2.53 -11.02 -11.82
N LEU A 152 -2.89 -9.96 -12.54
CA LEU A 152 -3.96 -9.02 -12.18
C LEU A 152 -5.23 -9.23 -13.01
N ASP A 153 -6.35 -9.47 -12.31
CA ASP A 153 -7.67 -9.65 -12.91
C ASP A 153 -8.33 -8.32 -13.31
N THR A 154 -7.66 -7.22 -13.00
CA THR A 154 -8.18 -5.88 -13.22
C THR A 154 -7.53 -5.29 -14.45
N LYS A 155 -8.35 -5.03 -15.48
CA LYS A 155 -7.93 -4.23 -16.62
C LYS A 155 -8.16 -2.77 -16.30
N ILE A 156 -7.08 -2.01 -16.23
CA ILE A 156 -7.15 -0.56 -16.15
C ILE A 156 -7.63 -0.01 -17.50
N VAL A 157 -8.65 0.84 -17.49
CA VAL A 157 -9.18 1.49 -18.69
C VAL A 157 -9.10 3.01 -18.52
N GLY A 158 -8.23 3.66 -19.30
CA GLY A 158 -8.04 5.09 -19.19
C GLY A 158 -6.94 5.63 -20.09
N SER A 159 -6.70 6.94 -19.99
CA SER A 159 -5.51 7.56 -20.56
C SER A 159 -4.32 7.24 -19.66
N GLU A 160 -3.35 6.53 -20.20
CA GLU A 160 -2.08 6.26 -19.53
C GLU A 160 -1.15 7.46 -19.73
N GLU A 161 -0.78 8.10 -18.63
CA GLU A 161 0.34 9.04 -18.58
C GLU A 161 1.40 8.43 -17.68
N SER A 162 2.66 8.54 -18.10
CA SER A 162 3.79 8.05 -17.33
C SER A 162 4.58 9.22 -16.77
N SER A 163 5.02 9.06 -15.53
CA SER A 163 5.97 9.92 -14.84
C SER A 163 7.29 9.18 -14.65
N GLU A 164 8.34 9.87 -14.22
CA GLU A 164 9.65 9.25 -13.98
C GLU A 164 10.05 9.39 -12.52
N VAL A 165 10.41 8.27 -11.90
CA VAL A 165 10.94 8.20 -10.54
C VAL A 165 12.30 7.51 -10.60
N ASN A 166 13.37 8.23 -10.27
CA ASN A 166 14.75 7.72 -10.29
C ASN A 166 15.12 7.00 -11.62
N GLY A 167 14.67 7.52 -12.76
CA GLY A 167 14.93 6.93 -14.08
C GLY A 167 13.99 5.77 -14.46
N THR A 168 13.05 5.40 -13.59
CA THR A 168 12.03 4.37 -13.85
C THR A 168 10.74 5.04 -14.29
N SER A 169 10.22 4.62 -15.45
CA SER A 169 8.90 5.03 -15.93
C SER A 169 7.80 4.41 -15.08
N VAL A 170 6.92 5.24 -14.54
CA VAL A 170 5.78 4.86 -13.69
C VAL A 170 4.48 5.33 -14.33
N THR A 171 3.63 4.38 -14.71
CA THR A 171 2.26 4.66 -15.16
C THR A 171 1.33 4.56 -13.97
N ALA A 172 0.67 5.65 -13.61
CA ALA A 172 -0.13 5.71 -12.39
C ALA A 172 -1.50 6.33 -12.62
N GLY A 173 -2.45 5.91 -11.80
CA GLY A 173 -3.81 6.40 -11.89
C GLY A 173 -4.59 6.24 -10.61
N TYR A 174 -5.80 6.79 -10.62
CA TYR A 174 -6.72 6.64 -9.50
C TYR A 174 -8.16 6.60 -9.97
N PHE A 175 -9.01 5.96 -9.18
CA PHE A 175 -10.45 6.00 -9.39
C PHE A 175 -11.17 6.15 -8.04
N VAL A 176 -12.41 6.64 -8.10
CA VAL A 176 -13.25 6.85 -6.94
C VAL A 176 -14.45 5.94 -7.09
N THR A 177 -14.76 5.16 -6.05
CA THR A 177 -15.92 4.27 -6.09
C THR A 177 -17.22 5.05 -6.16
N ASP A 178 -18.28 4.38 -6.61
CA ASP A 178 -19.63 4.87 -6.36
C ASP A 178 -19.89 5.01 -4.86
N ARG A 179 -20.86 5.87 -4.54
CA ARG A 179 -21.30 6.03 -3.15
C ARG A 179 -21.93 4.74 -2.65
N ASN A 180 -21.52 4.29 -1.47
CA ASN A 180 -22.19 3.19 -0.78
C ASN A 180 -23.58 3.63 -0.24
N SER A 181 -24.29 2.72 0.42
CA SER A 181 -25.63 2.96 0.96
C SER A 181 -25.71 4.06 2.03
N VAL A 182 -24.58 4.48 2.62
CA VAL A 182 -24.49 5.58 3.59
C VAL A 182 -23.86 6.84 2.99
N GLY A 183 -23.61 6.87 1.68
CA GLY A 183 -23.12 8.04 0.95
C GLY A 183 -21.60 8.21 0.92
N GLU A 184 -20.84 7.25 1.48
CA GLU A 184 -19.38 7.29 1.52
C GLU A 184 -18.78 6.76 0.20
N GLN A 185 -17.60 7.26 -0.14
CA GLN A 185 -16.83 6.82 -1.30
C GLN A 185 -15.42 6.45 -0.87
N ASN A 186 -14.82 5.48 -1.55
CA ASN A 186 -13.40 5.19 -1.45
C ASN A 186 -12.67 5.77 -2.65
N VAL A 187 -11.39 6.05 -2.46
CA VAL A 187 -10.44 6.33 -3.52
C VAL A 187 -9.43 5.21 -3.58
N ILE A 188 -9.06 4.82 -4.78
CA ILE A 188 -8.07 3.80 -5.06
C ILE A 188 -7.02 4.45 -5.94
N TYR A 189 -5.79 4.52 -5.46
CA TYR A 189 -4.62 4.90 -6.24
C TYR A 189 -3.86 3.64 -6.62
N TYR A 190 -3.32 3.60 -7.83
CA TYR A 190 -2.56 2.47 -8.32
C TYR A 190 -1.41 2.93 -9.21
N ALA A 191 -0.39 2.08 -9.36
CA ALA A 191 0.69 2.29 -10.30
C ALA A 191 1.20 0.97 -10.89
N THR A 192 1.73 1.05 -12.10
CA THR A 192 2.43 -0.03 -12.79
C THR A 192 3.79 0.46 -13.29
N PHE A 193 4.84 -0.30 -13.02
CA PHE A 193 6.21 0.01 -13.44
C PHE A 193 7.04 -1.28 -13.54
N LYS A 194 8.27 -1.17 -14.03
CA LYS A 194 9.20 -2.31 -14.15
C LYS A 194 10.36 -2.20 -13.15
N LEU A 195 10.74 -3.35 -12.59
CA LEU A 195 11.98 -3.55 -11.83
C LEU A 195 12.78 -4.65 -12.52
N GLY A 196 13.74 -4.25 -13.36
CA GLY A 196 14.38 -5.18 -14.30
C GLY A 196 13.34 -5.78 -15.25
N ASP A 197 13.28 -7.12 -15.31
CA ASP A 197 12.31 -7.84 -16.15
C ASP A 197 10.95 -8.05 -15.48
N SER A 198 10.83 -7.75 -14.17
CA SER A 198 9.58 -7.93 -13.43
C SER A 198 8.63 -6.74 -13.63
N THR A 199 7.35 -7.03 -13.82
CA THR A 199 6.29 -6.02 -13.87
C THR A 199 5.63 -5.91 -12.50
N VAL A 200 5.65 -4.71 -11.93
CA VAL A 200 5.12 -4.42 -10.60
C VAL A 200 3.82 -3.66 -10.73
N TYR A 201 2.80 -4.09 -9.99
CA TYR A 201 1.58 -3.36 -9.71
C TYR A 201 1.44 -3.15 -8.22
N VAL A 202 1.10 -1.93 -7.85
CA VAL A 202 0.78 -1.56 -6.48
C VAL A 202 -0.52 -0.78 -6.45
N GLU A 203 -1.30 -0.99 -5.39
CA GLU A 203 -2.57 -0.31 -5.17
C GLU A 203 -2.76 0.00 -3.71
N ASN A 204 -3.16 1.23 -3.40
CA ASN A 204 -3.60 1.62 -2.06
C ASN A 204 -5.00 2.22 -2.13
N ALA A 205 -5.82 1.89 -1.15
CA ALA A 205 -7.22 2.30 -1.09
C ALA A 205 -7.59 2.79 0.30
N GLY A 206 -8.47 3.79 0.34
CA GLY A 206 -8.98 4.34 1.59
C GLY A 206 -10.22 5.20 1.37
N ALA A 207 -10.72 5.81 2.44
CA ALA A 207 -11.84 6.73 2.32
C ALA A 207 -11.45 7.91 1.41
N LYS A 208 -12.37 8.41 0.59
CA LYS A 208 -12.09 9.55 -0.30
C LYS A 208 -11.62 10.79 0.46
N THR A 209 -12.03 10.95 1.72
CA THR A 209 -11.58 12.04 2.61
C THR A 209 -10.12 11.91 3.03
N GLU A 210 -9.52 10.74 2.85
CA GLU A 210 -8.13 10.40 3.18
C GLU A 210 -7.26 10.31 1.91
N SER A 211 -7.72 10.85 0.78
CA SER A 211 -7.06 10.68 -0.52
C SER A 211 -5.61 11.12 -0.53
N GLU A 212 -5.28 12.23 0.15
CA GLU A 212 -3.91 12.72 0.26
C GLU A 212 -2.99 11.73 0.97
N SER A 213 -3.41 11.12 2.09
CA SER A 213 -2.57 10.12 2.77
C SER A 213 -2.48 8.84 1.95
N VAL A 214 -3.59 8.35 1.39
CA VAL A 214 -3.59 7.13 0.55
C VAL A 214 -2.62 7.27 -0.63
N LYS A 215 -2.65 8.43 -1.30
CA LYS A 215 -1.77 8.78 -2.42
C LYS A 215 -0.30 8.84 -2.00
N ASN A 216 0.01 9.60 -0.95
CA ASN A 216 1.39 9.84 -0.54
C ASN A 216 2.05 8.59 0.07
N ASP A 217 1.28 7.76 0.78
CA ASP A 217 1.72 6.45 1.27
C ASP A 217 2.09 5.54 0.09
N LEU A 218 1.23 5.47 -0.94
CA LEU A 218 1.52 4.68 -2.14
C LEU A 218 2.75 5.22 -2.89
N ALA A 219 2.88 6.54 -3.03
CA ALA A 219 4.02 7.17 -3.70
C ALA A 219 5.34 6.83 -2.99
N THR A 220 5.34 6.82 -1.65
CA THR A 220 6.49 6.41 -0.83
C THR A 220 6.86 4.94 -1.09
N ILE A 221 5.86 4.04 -1.10
CA ILE A 221 6.08 2.62 -1.40
C ILE A 221 6.67 2.43 -2.81
N ILE A 222 6.15 3.15 -3.81
CA ILE A 222 6.68 3.11 -5.19
C ILE A 222 8.15 3.54 -5.21
N GLN A 223 8.49 4.64 -4.52
CA GLN A 223 9.86 5.13 -4.47
C GLN A 223 10.81 4.12 -3.81
N GLU A 224 10.43 3.54 -2.68
CA GLU A 224 11.25 2.52 -1.98
C GLU A 224 11.44 1.26 -2.83
N LEU A 225 10.40 0.79 -3.51
CA LEU A 225 10.50 -0.34 -4.45
C LEU A 225 11.47 -0.03 -5.60
N ILE A 226 11.42 1.18 -6.15
CA ILE A 226 12.35 1.61 -7.21
C ILE A 226 13.78 1.74 -6.69
N ASN A 227 13.97 2.26 -5.47
CA ASN A 227 15.27 2.36 -4.83
C ASN A 227 15.92 0.99 -4.58
N ASN A 228 15.10 -0.01 -4.26
CA ASN A 228 15.55 -1.40 -4.09
C ASN A 228 16.01 -2.04 -5.41
N GLY A 229 15.52 -1.54 -6.55
CA GLY A 229 15.95 -1.98 -7.88
C GLY A 229 15.37 -3.33 -8.30
N ALA A 230 16.08 -4.04 -9.17
CA ALA A 230 15.65 -5.34 -9.68
C ALA A 230 15.61 -6.40 -8.56
N LEU A 231 14.61 -7.28 -8.62
CA LEU A 231 14.44 -8.35 -7.64
C LEU A 231 15.55 -9.40 -7.75
N ASP A 232 16.13 -9.78 -6.62
CA ASP A 232 17.01 -10.95 -6.52
C ASP A 232 16.18 -12.22 -6.34
N LEU A 233 15.99 -12.96 -7.43
CA LEU A 233 15.20 -14.20 -7.46
C LEU A 233 16.05 -15.46 -7.18
N SER A 234 17.33 -15.32 -6.81
CA SER A 234 18.25 -16.45 -6.65
C SER A 234 17.79 -17.47 -5.61
N SER A 235 17.03 -17.06 -4.58
CA SER A 235 16.47 -17.96 -3.56
C SER A 235 15.28 -18.81 -4.03
N PHE A 236 14.76 -18.55 -5.23
CA PHE A 236 13.58 -19.24 -5.79
C PHE A 236 13.92 -20.13 -7.00
N ASN A 237 15.12 -20.00 -7.54
CA ASN A 237 15.63 -20.87 -8.60
C ASN A 237 16.15 -22.17 -7.97
N GLY A 238 15.27 -23.18 -7.90
CA GLY A 238 15.62 -24.57 -7.59
C GLY A 238 15.93 -25.37 -8.85
#